data_AF-A0A813GEI8-F1
#
_entry.id   AF-A0A813GEI8-F1
#
_cell.length_a   1.000
_cell.length_b   1.000
_cell.length_c   1.000
_cell.angle_alpha   90.00
_cell.angle_beta   90.00
_cell.angle_gamma   90.00
#
_symmetry.space_group_name_H-M   'P 1'
#
loop_
_entity.id
_entity.type
_entity.pdbx_description
1 polymer ?
#
loop_
_entity_poly.entity_id
_entity_poly.type
_entity_poly.pdbx_seq_one_letter_code
_entity_poly.pdbx_strand_id
1 'polypeptide(L)'
;AFWTPSQTQPTSPGGSFVRSSFADPGAAAAGSATETFAATTAAAEATFHPEPVEASASSLSRTRQAPPGHLPWTTFRQGSLALIAVWIFATIWCFMQIYLHIVIPIRPPITPPEFLLRAFFGTREPDPPKAAFQGSWPHSFFVPKGLACHPALGEGIALVAEAHAVYELRLPRGDGLETEEATLRPTLEGCLEEAPHFVAAGIRGIAIECAGEVDVACSVVLLGAQGHAALRCPLTGSSGVATLWTLFGGPWRELSASADGKG
;
A
#
# COMPACT_ATOMS: atom_id res chain seq x y z
N ALA A 1 18.99 -45.59 18.23
CA ALA A 1 18.60 -45.80 16.82
C ALA A 1 19.14 -44.62 16.03
N PHE A 2 20.15 -44.86 15.19
CA PHE A 2 20.82 -43.83 14.39
C PHE A 2 19.93 -43.43 13.20
N TRP A 3 19.61 -42.14 13.09
CA TRP A 3 19.00 -41.56 11.90
C TRP A 3 20.03 -40.68 11.21
N THR A 4 20.47 -41.11 10.03
CA THR A 4 21.27 -40.32 9.08
C THR A 4 20.32 -39.62 8.11
N PRO A 5 20.39 -38.28 7.95
CA PRO A 5 19.61 -37.61 6.92
C PRO A 5 20.33 -37.74 5.57
N SER A 6 19.59 -38.26 4.59
CA SER A 6 19.99 -38.37 3.19
C SER A 6 20.10 -36.98 2.56
N GLN A 7 21.31 -36.58 2.14
CA GLN A 7 21.53 -35.41 1.29
C GLN A 7 20.97 -35.70 -0.11
N THR A 8 19.85 -35.08 -0.45
CA THR A 8 19.42 -34.93 -1.85
C THR A 8 19.97 -33.63 -2.41
N GLN A 9 20.96 -33.78 -3.29
CA GLN A 9 21.58 -32.73 -4.09
C GLN A 9 20.57 -32.23 -5.15
N PRO A 10 20.27 -30.92 -5.24
CA PRO A 10 19.43 -30.42 -6.33
C PRO A 10 20.26 -30.33 -7.61
N THR A 11 19.94 -31.19 -8.57
CA THR A 11 20.36 -31.07 -9.97
C THR A 11 19.77 -29.80 -10.57
N SER A 12 20.64 -28.89 -11.01
CA SER A 12 20.30 -27.68 -11.75
C SER A 12 19.78 -28.02 -13.15
N PRO A 13 18.55 -27.65 -13.53
CA PRO A 13 18.17 -27.61 -14.93
C PRO A 13 18.58 -26.25 -15.52
N GLY A 14 19.53 -26.30 -16.46
CA GLY A 14 19.88 -25.19 -17.33
C GLY A 14 18.65 -24.73 -18.13
N GLY A 15 18.02 -23.66 -17.66
CA GLY A 15 16.94 -22.97 -18.37
C GLY A 15 17.50 -22.06 -19.43
N SER A 16 17.35 -22.47 -20.69
CA SER A 16 17.59 -21.66 -21.88
C SER A 16 16.83 -20.32 -21.81
N PHE A 17 17.57 -19.23 -21.98
CA PHE A 17 17.09 -17.86 -22.03
C PHE A 17 16.24 -17.64 -23.29
N VAL A 18 14.92 -17.81 -23.19
CA VAL A 18 13.98 -17.39 -24.25
C VAL A 18 13.83 -15.88 -24.16
N ARG A 19 14.52 -15.17 -25.05
CA ARG A 19 14.40 -13.73 -25.27
C ARG A 19 13.03 -13.46 -25.91
N SER A 20 12.00 -13.28 -25.11
CA SER A 20 10.70 -12.82 -25.59
C SER A 20 10.82 -11.35 -26.00
N SER A 21 10.99 -11.12 -27.30
CA SER A 21 10.76 -9.81 -27.92
C SER A 21 9.30 -9.44 -27.70
N PHE A 22 9.04 -8.55 -26.74
CA PHE A 22 7.77 -7.83 -26.68
C PHE A 22 7.74 -6.88 -27.88
N ALA A 23 7.01 -7.30 -28.91
CA ALA A 23 6.55 -6.41 -29.95
C ALA A 23 5.55 -5.45 -29.31
N ASP A 24 5.81 -4.14 -29.43
CA ASP A 24 4.88 -3.06 -29.14
C ASP A 24 3.56 -3.27 -29.90
N PRO A 25 2.42 -3.46 -29.22
CA PRO A 25 1.14 -3.39 -29.87
C PRO A 25 0.66 -1.94 -29.87
N GLY A 26 0.68 -1.32 -31.05
CA GLY A 26 -0.45 -0.50 -31.47
C GLY A 26 -0.39 0.99 -31.16
N ALA A 27 0.62 1.68 -31.69
CA ALA A 27 0.45 3.06 -32.13
C ALA A 27 -0.16 3.06 -33.56
N ALA A 28 -1.47 2.80 -33.70
CA ALA A 28 -2.25 3.13 -34.90
C ALA A 28 -3.72 2.72 -34.72
N ALA A 29 -4.61 3.69 -34.45
CA ALA A 29 -5.99 3.71 -34.94
C ALA A 29 -6.71 4.99 -34.49
N ALA A 30 -6.21 6.16 -34.92
CA ALA A 30 -7.07 7.33 -35.08
C ALA A 30 -7.79 7.17 -36.42
N GLY A 31 -8.85 6.34 -36.44
CA GLY A 31 -9.61 6.00 -37.63
C GLY A 31 -11.09 6.28 -37.43
N SER A 32 -11.52 7.44 -37.93
CA SER A 32 -12.82 7.70 -38.57
C SER A 32 -14.02 6.87 -38.09
N ALA A 33 -14.80 7.42 -37.17
CA ALA A 33 -16.13 6.93 -36.81
C ALA A 33 -17.18 8.04 -36.96
N THR A 34 -17.16 8.78 -38.08
CA THR A 34 -17.99 9.99 -38.26
C THR A 34 -18.93 10.02 -39.46
N GLU A 35 -19.17 8.93 -40.21
CA GLU A 35 -19.95 9.07 -41.46
C GLU A 35 -21.17 8.18 -41.68
N THR A 36 -21.58 7.29 -40.77
CA THR A 36 -22.72 6.39 -41.06
C THR A 36 -24.05 6.75 -40.40
N PHE A 37 -24.15 7.87 -39.68
CA PHE A 37 -25.41 8.27 -39.02
C PHE A 37 -26.22 9.33 -39.78
N ALA A 38 -25.75 9.80 -40.94
CA ALA A 38 -26.40 10.87 -41.70
C ALA A 38 -27.41 10.38 -42.78
N ALA A 39 -27.59 9.07 -42.96
CA ALA A 39 -28.38 8.54 -44.08
C ALA A 39 -29.84 8.18 -43.75
N THR A 40 -30.29 8.23 -42.49
CA THR A 40 -31.65 7.81 -42.10
C THR A 40 -32.61 8.93 -41.75
N THR A 41 -32.20 10.21 -41.78
CA THR A 41 -33.07 11.35 -41.43
C THR A 41 -33.81 12.00 -42.60
N ALA A 42 -33.49 11.66 -43.85
CA ALA A 42 -34.13 12.25 -45.03
C ALA A 42 -35.56 11.75 -45.33
N ALA A 43 -36.04 10.71 -44.64
CA ALA A 43 -37.36 10.12 -44.88
C ALA A 43 -38.48 10.62 -43.94
N ALA A 44 -38.16 11.47 -42.96
CA ALA A 44 -39.13 11.97 -41.98
C ALA A 44 -39.68 13.40 -42.29
N GLU A 45 -39.30 13.98 -43.44
CA GLU A 45 -39.56 15.40 -43.74
C GLU A 45 -40.90 15.67 -44.47
N ALA A 46 -41.79 14.69 -44.61
CA ALA A 46 -42.94 14.79 -45.52
C ALA A 46 -44.35 14.85 -44.89
N THR A 47 -44.54 15.00 -43.56
CA THR A 47 -45.91 14.83 -42.99
C THR A 47 -46.34 15.77 -41.88
N PHE A 48 -45.84 17.01 -41.83
CA PHE A 48 -46.41 18.02 -40.92
C PHE A 48 -46.60 19.37 -41.61
N HIS A 49 -47.76 19.54 -42.23
CA HIS A 49 -48.31 20.86 -42.56
C HIS A 49 -49.17 21.32 -41.37
N PRO A 50 -48.73 22.30 -40.57
CA PRO A 50 -49.60 22.91 -39.58
C PRO A 50 -50.68 23.72 -40.31
N GLU A 51 -51.94 23.39 -40.03
CA GLU A 51 -53.10 24.13 -40.48
C GLU A 51 -53.03 25.57 -39.91
N PRO A 52 -53.24 26.62 -40.72
CA PRO A 52 -53.24 27.99 -40.24
C PRO A 52 -54.47 28.23 -39.35
N VAL A 53 -54.30 28.10 -38.03
CA VAL A 53 -55.30 28.51 -37.05
C VAL A 53 -55.34 30.04 -37.03
N GLU A 54 -56.45 30.61 -37.50
CA GLU A 54 -56.72 32.04 -37.49
C GLU A 54 -56.66 32.60 -36.06
N ALA A 55 -55.70 33.49 -35.83
CA ALA A 55 -55.40 34.06 -34.54
C ALA A 55 -56.49 35.07 -34.12
N SER A 56 -57.37 34.64 -33.22
CA SER A 56 -58.17 35.56 -32.40
C SER A 56 -57.23 36.39 -31.51
N ALA A 57 -57.38 37.71 -31.61
CA ALA A 57 -56.56 38.70 -30.93
C ALA A 57 -56.73 38.64 -29.40
N SER A 58 -55.82 37.94 -28.71
CA SER A 58 -55.51 38.21 -27.31
C SER A 58 -54.03 37.92 -27.05
N SER A 59 -53.26 39.00 -27.10
CA SER A 59 -51.83 39.05 -26.82
C SER A 59 -51.54 38.70 -25.36
N LEU A 60 -51.18 37.46 -25.09
CA LEU A 60 -50.41 37.10 -23.90
C LEU A 60 -49.09 36.51 -24.40
N SER A 61 -48.05 37.34 -24.34
CA SER A 61 -46.62 37.02 -24.41
C SER A 61 -46.32 35.59 -24.88
N ARG A 62 -46.26 35.42 -26.20
CA ARG A 62 -45.80 34.21 -26.87
C ARG A 62 -44.32 34.02 -26.51
N THR A 63 -44.08 33.31 -25.41
CA THR A 63 -42.76 32.86 -24.99
C THR A 63 -42.14 32.14 -26.18
N ARG A 64 -41.12 32.73 -26.80
CA ARG A 64 -40.35 32.10 -27.88
C ARG A 64 -39.84 30.77 -27.34
N GLN A 65 -40.52 29.69 -27.71
CA GLN A 65 -40.03 28.34 -27.47
C GLN A 65 -38.74 28.20 -28.28
N ALA A 66 -37.61 28.18 -27.57
CA ALA A 66 -36.34 27.84 -28.20
C ALA A 66 -36.48 26.44 -28.80
N PRO A 67 -35.88 26.18 -29.99
CA PRO A 67 -35.98 24.89 -30.65
C PRO A 67 -35.50 23.78 -29.69
N PRO A 68 -36.26 22.69 -29.53
CA PRO A 68 -35.89 21.59 -28.66
C PRO A 68 -34.55 21.01 -29.14
N GLY A 69 -33.59 20.88 -28.21
CA GLY A 69 -32.26 20.33 -28.49
C GLY A 69 -31.09 21.24 -28.13
N HIS A 70 -31.31 22.53 -27.90
CA HIS A 70 -30.26 23.41 -27.37
C HIS A 70 -30.29 23.45 -25.84
N LEU A 71 -29.25 22.89 -25.20
CA LEU A 71 -29.03 23.06 -23.77
C LEU A 71 -28.76 24.55 -23.47
N PRO A 72 -29.42 25.15 -22.47
CA PRO A 72 -29.18 26.53 -22.10
C PRO A 72 -27.71 26.71 -21.71
N TRP A 73 -27.03 27.72 -22.28
CA TRP A 73 -25.61 28.01 -22.05
C TRP A 73 -25.22 28.05 -20.56
N THR A 74 -26.16 28.47 -19.70
CA THR A 74 -25.99 28.50 -18.25
C THR A 74 -25.75 27.11 -17.65
N THR A 75 -26.43 26.07 -18.13
CA THR A 75 -26.26 24.69 -17.64
C THR A 75 -24.90 24.13 -18.01
N PHE A 76 -24.46 24.35 -19.25
CA PHE A 76 -23.13 23.94 -19.71
C PHE A 76 -22.02 24.64 -18.92
N ARG A 77 -22.16 25.95 -18.69
CA ARG A 77 -21.22 26.74 -17.89
C ARG A 77 -21.15 26.25 -16.44
N GLN A 78 -22.29 25.97 -15.82
CA GLN A 78 -22.34 25.44 -14.45
C GLN A 78 -21.70 24.06 -14.34
N GLY A 79 -21.99 23.15 -15.28
CA GLY A 79 -21.39 21.81 -15.30
C GLY A 79 -19.87 21.86 -15.48
N SER A 80 -19.39 22.71 -16.40
CA SER A 80 -17.95 22.89 -16.63
C SER A 80 -17.24 23.45 -15.39
N LEU A 81 -17.85 24.42 -14.71
CA LEU A 81 -17.29 25.02 -13.50
C LEU A 81 -17.23 24.01 -12.33
N ALA A 82 -18.27 23.20 -12.15
CA ALA A 82 -18.28 22.13 -11.15
C ALA A 82 -17.17 21.10 -11.42
N LEU A 83 -16.99 20.69 -12.67
CA LEU A 83 -15.96 19.73 -13.05
C LEU A 83 -14.55 20.28 -12.79
N ILE A 84 -14.29 21.55 -13.14
CA ILE A 84 -13.03 22.23 -12.84
C ILE A 84 -12.79 22.27 -11.32
N ALA A 85 -13.81 22.62 -10.53
CA ALA A 85 -13.67 22.69 -9.07
C ALA A 85 -13.33 21.32 -8.45
N VAL A 86 -13.98 20.24 -8.90
CA VAL A 86 -13.68 18.87 -8.45
C VAL A 86 -12.25 18.47 -8.81
N TRP A 87 -11.79 18.78 -10.03
CA TRP A 87 -10.43 18.50 -10.47
C TRP A 87 -9.38 19.26 -9.65
N ILE A 88 -9.60 20.56 -9.40
CA ILE A 88 -8.71 21.37 -8.56
C ILE A 88 -8.65 20.77 -7.15
N PHE A 89 -9.79 20.41 -6.56
CA PHE A 89 -9.83 19.82 -5.22
C PHE A 89 -9.08 18.47 -5.17
N ALA A 90 -9.32 17.58 -6.13
CA ALA A 90 -8.61 16.30 -6.23
C ALA A 90 -7.09 16.49 -6.41
N THR A 91 -6.68 17.45 -7.23
CA THR A 91 -5.27 17.77 -7.47
C THR A 91 -4.61 18.32 -6.21
N ILE A 92 -5.27 19.23 -5.50
CA ILE A 92 -4.80 19.76 -4.21
C ILE A 92 -4.69 18.63 -3.18
N TRP A 93 -5.69 17.75 -3.10
CA TRP A 93 -5.67 16.61 -2.20
C TRP A 93 -4.49 15.66 -2.47
N CYS A 94 -4.26 15.30 -3.73
CA CYS A 94 -3.11 14.49 -4.14
C CYS A 94 -1.79 15.20 -3.78
N PHE A 95 -1.68 16.50 -4.04
CA PHE A 95 -0.50 17.28 -3.67
C PHE A 95 -0.29 17.28 -2.15
N MET A 96 -1.33 17.50 -1.34
CA MET A 96 -1.23 17.45 0.12
C MET A 96 -0.81 16.06 0.62
N GLN A 97 -1.35 14.98 0.06
CA GLN A 97 -0.94 13.62 0.40
C GLN A 97 0.54 13.37 0.12
N ILE A 98 1.04 13.82 -1.04
CA ILE A 98 2.43 13.63 -1.46
C ILE A 98 3.39 14.46 -0.59
N TYR A 99 3.10 15.75 -0.37
CA TYR A 99 4.04 16.67 0.26
C TYR A 99 3.96 16.70 1.77
N LEU A 100 2.76 16.56 2.34
CA LEU A 100 2.58 16.69 3.78
C LEU A 100 2.64 15.35 4.50
N HIS A 101 2.70 14.22 3.77
CA HIS A 101 2.70 12.86 4.33
C HIS A 101 1.71 12.70 5.49
N ILE A 102 0.55 13.38 5.44
CA ILE A 102 -0.46 13.29 6.49
C ILE A 102 -1.16 11.96 6.29
N VAL A 103 -0.54 10.91 6.83
CA VAL A 103 -1.27 9.72 7.24
C VAL A 103 -2.19 10.24 8.34
N ILE A 104 -3.39 10.68 7.99
CA ILE A 104 -4.46 10.81 8.96
C ILE A 104 -4.75 9.35 9.33
N PRO A 105 -4.33 8.84 10.50
CA PRO A 105 -4.89 7.59 10.94
C PRO A 105 -6.38 7.89 11.07
N ILE A 106 -7.17 7.41 10.12
CA ILE A 106 -8.62 7.39 10.26
C ILE A 106 -8.86 6.36 11.36
N ARG A 107 -8.64 6.78 12.61
CA ARG A 107 -9.15 6.06 13.76
C ARG A 107 -10.65 6.03 13.51
N PRO A 108 -11.27 4.85 13.40
CA PRO A 108 -12.72 4.79 13.34
C PRO A 108 -13.23 5.61 14.53
N PRO A 109 -14.20 6.51 14.31
CA PRO A 109 -14.78 7.28 15.41
C PRO A 109 -15.24 6.26 16.46
N ILE A 110 -14.67 6.38 17.66
CA ILE A 110 -14.97 5.51 18.79
C ILE A 110 -16.48 5.46 18.91
N THR A 111 -17.06 4.31 18.65
CA THR A 111 -18.51 4.14 18.68
C THR A 111 -19.00 4.49 20.09
N PRO A 112 -20.11 5.24 20.21
CA PRO A 112 -20.57 5.82 21.46
C PRO A 112 -20.80 4.86 22.65
N PRO A 113 -21.07 3.54 22.53
CA PRO A 113 -21.21 2.71 23.73
C PRO A 113 -19.90 2.52 24.51
N GLU A 114 -18.72 2.69 23.90
CA GLU A 114 -17.46 2.47 24.62
C GLU A 114 -17.10 3.61 25.57
N PHE A 115 -17.53 4.84 25.28
CA PHE A 115 -17.28 5.99 26.16
C PHE A 115 -17.96 5.82 27.54
N LEU A 116 -19.21 5.35 27.55
CA LEU A 116 -19.94 5.11 28.79
C LEU A 116 -19.38 3.93 29.59
N LEU A 117 -18.97 2.83 28.91
CA LEU A 117 -18.30 1.72 29.58
C LEU A 117 -16.98 2.17 30.24
N ARG A 118 -16.20 3.02 29.58
CA ARG A 118 -14.96 3.57 30.13
C ARG A 118 -15.19 4.47 31.35
N ALA A 119 -16.25 5.26 31.33
CA ALA A 119 -16.64 6.15 32.44
C ALA A 119 -17.16 5.37 33.67
N PHE A 120 -17.89 4.27 33.47
CA PHE A 120 -18.47 3.50 34.57
C PHE A 120 -17.53 2.44 35.16
N PHE A 121 -16.62 1.86 34.37
CA PHE A 121 -15.78 0.74 34.82
C PHE A 121 -14.39 1.13 35.34
N GLY A 122 -14.10 2.42 35.53
CA GLY A 122 -12.85 2.86 36.16
C GLY A 122 -11.60 2.28 35.50
N THR A 123 -11.65 2.05 34.19
CA THR A 123 -10.50 1.51 33.47
C THR A 123 -9.41 2.56 33.51
N ARG A 124 -8.37 2.29 34.31
CA ARG A 124 -7.11 3.02 34.38
C ARG A 124 -6.79 3.54 32.99
N GLU A 125 -6.86 4.85 32.84
CA GLU A 125 -6.60 5.52 31.57
C GLU A 125 -5.26 4.96 31.06
N PRO A 126 -5.24 4.22 29.93
CA PRO A 126 -4.00 3.66 29.45
C PRO A 126 -3.08 4.85 29.24
N ASP A 127 -1.94 4.82 29.92
CA ASP A 127 -0.96 5.90 29.84
C ASP A 127 -0.80 6.26 28.36
N PRO A 128 -0.86 7.56 28.00
CA PRO A 128 -0.75 7.97 26.62
C PRO A 128 0.49 7.30 26.03
N PRO A 129 0.42 6.74 24.81
CA PRO A 129 1.52 6.00 24.23
C PRO A 129 2.77 6.88 24.29
N LYS A 130 3.70 6.53 25.17
CA LYS A 130 4.96 7.25 25.29
C LYS A 130 5.79 6.84 24.10
N ALA A 131 6.37 7.82 23.42
CA ALA A 131 7.31 7.54 22.34
C ALA A 131 8.43 6.65 22.92
N ALA A 132 8.51 5.42 22.43
CA ALA A 132 9.51 4.44 22.89
C ALA A 132 10.95 4.88 22.55
N PHE A 133 11.09 5.87 21.67
CA PHE A 133 12.35 6.45 21.24
C PHE A 133 12.19 7.95 20.98
N GLN A 134 13.09 8.76 21.52
CA GLN A 134 13.21 10.20 21.25
C GLN A 134 14.66 10.61 20.91
N GLY A 135 15.50 9.66 20.49
CA GLY A 135 16.88 9.92 20.10
C GLY A 135 17.04 10.55 18.71
N SER A 136 18.28 10.85 18.33
CA SER A 136 18.60 11.28 16.96
C SER A 136 18.44 10.09 16.01
N TRP A 137 17.30 10.06 15.32
CA TRP A 137 16.99 9.00 14.35
C TRP A 137 17.98 9.07 13.17
N PRO A 138 18.44 7.93 12.59
CA PRO A 138 19.52 7.86 11.60
C PRO A 138 19.35 8.79 10.38
N HIS A 139 18.12 9.18 10.03
CA HIS A 139 17.86 10.29 9.12
C HIS A 139 16.42 10.81 9.29
N SER A 140 16.20 12.08 8.94
CA SER A 140 14.88 12.74 9.01
C SER A 140 13.80 12.15 8.10
N PHE A 141 14.21 11.33 7.13
CA PHE A 141 13.33 10.72 6.12
C PHE A 141 13.05 9.24 6.37
N PHE A 142 13.33 8.76 7.58
CA PHE A 142 13.12 7.36 7.90
C PHE A 142 11.63 7.05 8.00
N VAL A 143 11.18 6.10 7.18
CA VAL A 143 9.78 5.66 7.17
C VAL A 143 9.74 4.16 7.53
N PRO A 144 9.50 3.81 8.81
CA PRO A 144 9.45 2.41 9.22
C PRO A 144 8.33 1.69 8.45
N LYS A 145 8.67 0.56 7.85
CA LYS A 145 7.74 -0.32 7.13
C LYS A 145 7.25 -1.47 7.99
N GLY A 146 8.09 -1.94 8.91
CA GLY A 146 7.71 -2.98 9.86
C GLY A 146 8.56 -2.94 11.11
N LEU A 147 8.04 -3.52 12.18
CA LEU A 147 8.71 -3.69 13.46
C LEU A 147 8.45 -5.10 13.96
N ALA A 148 9.50 -5.78 14.40
CA ALA A 148 9.42 -7.12 14.97
C ALA A 148 10.18 -7.18 16.29
N CYS A 149 9.55 -7.76 17.31
CA CYS A 149 10.16 -8.03 18.61
C CYS A 149 10.03 -9.53 18.90
N HIS A 150 11.05 -10.12 19.52
CA HIS A 150 10.97 -11.49 19.99
C HIS A 150 11.72 -11.63 21.31
N PRO A 151 11.14 -12.26 22.36
CA PRO A 151 11.75 -12.33 23.68
C PRO A 151 13.10 -13.07 23.67
N ALA A 152 13.28 -14.04 22.77
CA ALA A 152 14.53 -14.78 22.64
C ALA A 152 15.72 -13.95 22.13
N LEU A 153 15.49 -12.77 21.53
CA LEU A 153 16.59 -11.87 21.17
C LEU A 153 17.12 -11.08 22.37
N GLY A 154 16.39 -11.09 23.48
CA GLY A 154 16.66 -10.29 24.66
C GLY A 154 15.53 -9.29 24.91
N GLU A 155 15.31 -8.98 26.19
CA GLU A 155 14.38 -7.92 26.58
C GLU A 155 14.89 -6.57 26.07
N GLY A 156 14.05 -5.86 25.34
CA GLY A 156 14.37 -4.53 24.81
C GLY A 156 15.07 -4.53 23.45
N ILE A 157 15.25 -5.67 22.77
CA ILE A 157 15.72 -5.66 21.38
C ILE A 157 14.52 -5.74 20.43
N ALA A 158 14.41 -4.75 19.55
CA ALA A 158 13.44 -4.70 18.47
C ALA A 158 14.17 -4.55 17.13
N LEU A 159 13.65 -5.17 16.07
CA LEU A 159 14.13 -4.96 14.72
C LEU A 159 13.16 -4.06 13.97
N VAL A 160 13.70 -3.04 13.32
CA VAL A 160 12.93 -2.08 12.53
C VAL A 160 13.35 -2.18 11.08
N ALA A 161 12.39 -2.46 10.19
CA ALA A 161 12.62 -2.53 8.76
C ALA A 161 12.22 -1.24 8.07
N GLU A 162 13.11 -0.75 7.21
CA GLU A 162 12.85 0.27 6.20
C GLU A 162 12.75 -0.39 4.81
N ALA A 163 12.42 0.37 3.77
CA ALA A 163 12.38 -0.10 2.40
C ALA A 163 13.67 -0.82 1.95
N HIS A 164 14.86 -0.41 2.41
CA HIS A 164 16.14 -0.95 1.92
C HIS A 164 17.14 -1.34 3.02
N ALA A 165 16.74 -1.27 4.29
CA ALA A 165 17.63 -1.54 5.41
C ALA A 165 16.87 -2.12 6.60
N VAL A 166 17.59 -2.82 7.48
CA VAL A 166 17.06 -3.34 8.74
C VAL A 166 17.98 -2.88 9.86
N TYR A 167 17.36 -2.33 10.91
CA TYR A 167 18.06 -1.76 12.05
C TYR A 167 17.68 -2.50 13.32
N GLU A 168 18.67 -2.75 14.18
CA GLU A 168 18.47 -3.18 15.56
C GLU A 168 18.24 -1.93 16.42
N LEU A 169 17.10 -1.90 17.12
CA LEU A 169 16.72 -0.88 18.07
C LEU A 169 16.80 -1.46 19.49
N ARG A 170 17.67 -0.90 20.31
CA ARG A 170 17.77 -1.23 21.74
C ARG A 170 16.92 -0.25 22.54
N LEU A 171 15.90 -0.78 23.21
CA LEU A 171 14.97 -0.07 24.06
C LEU A 171 15.52 -0.05 25.49
N PRO A 172 15.55 1.11 26.16
CA PRO A 172 15.99 1.18 27.55
C PRO A 172 15.03 0.36 28.43
N ARG A 173 15.60 -0.49 29.29
CA ARG A 173 14.86 -1.20 30.32
C ARG A 173 14.33 -0.16 31.31
N GLY A 174 13.06 -0.27 31.72
CA GLY A 174 12.33 0.76 32.50
C GLY A 174 12.83 0.99 33.93
N ASP A 175 14.09 0.67 34.22
CA ASP A 175 14.64 0.49 35.56
C ASP A 175 15.16 1.83 36.14
N GLY A 176 15.12 2.90 35.35
CA GLY A 176 15.44 4.27 35.79
C GLY A 176 16.92 4.52 36.10
N LEU A 177 17.81 3.53 35.96
CA LEU A 177 19.25 3.70 36.02
C LEU A 177 19.77 4.03 34.62
N GLU A 178 20.28 5.25 34.46
CA GLU A 178 21.01 5.79 33.31
C GLU A 178 20.50 5.31 31.94
N THR A 179 19.63 6.15 31.35
CA THR A 179 19.10 6.01 29.99
C THR A 179 20.26 5.89 28.99
N GLU A 180 20.71 4.67 28.74
CA GLU A 180 21.56 4.38 27.60
C GLU A 180 20.76 4.83 26.37
N GLU A 181 21.30 5.78 25.61
CA GLU A 181 20.63 6.30 24.43
C GLU A 181 20.31 5.12 23.53
N ALA A 182 19.03 4.97 23.21
CA ALA A 182 18.59 3.91 22.34
C ALA A 182 19.43 3.98 21.05
N THR A 183 20.20 2.93 20.81
CA THR A 183 21.19 2.91 19.75
C THR A 183 20.60 2.11 18.59
N LEU A 184 20.54 2.73 17.41
CA LEU A 184 20.18 2.08 16.17
C LEU A 184 21.45 1.58 15.50
N ARG A 185 21.56 0.26 15.29
CA ARG A 185 22.69 -0.35 14.59
C ARG A 185 22.20 -1.06 13.34
N PRO A 186 22.84 -0.86 12.18
CA PRO A 186 22.50 -1.67 11.02
C PRO A 186 22.79 -3.13 11.36
N THR A 187 21.85 -3.99 11.00
CA THR A 187 21.95 -5.43 11.21
C THR A 187 21.62 -6.13 9.91
N LEU A 188 22.01 -7.40 9.79
CA LEU A 188 21.80 -8.22 8.59
C LEU A 188 22.49 -7.70 7.32
N GLU A 189 23.47 -6.79 7.41
CA GLU A 189 24.16 -6.22 6.23
C GLU A 189 24.67 -7.31 5.29
N GLY A 190 25.39 -8.31 5.81
CA GLY A 190 25.87 -9.43 5.00
C GLY A 190 24.76 -10.25 4.34
N CYS A 191 23.63 -10.48 5.02
CA CYS A 191 22.49 -11.20 4.44
C CYS A 191 21.81 -10.39 3.32
N LEU A 192 21.72 -9.07 3.50
CA LEU A 192 21.12 -8.18 2.50
C LEU A 192 22.04 -7.98 1.29
N GLU A 193 23.35 -7.95 1.50
CA GLU A 193 24.37 -7.91 0.44
C GLU A 193 24.34 -9.15 -0.46
N GLU A 194 23.97 -10.32 0.07
CA GLU A 194 23.79 -11.56 -0.71
C GLU A 194 22.56 -11.52 -1.64
N ALA A 195 21.58 -10.63 -1.38
CA ALA A 195 20.33 -10.56 -2.12
C ALA A 195 19.99 -9.14 -2.64
N PRO A 196 20.86 -8.51 -3.46
CA PRO A 196 20.69 -7.11 -3.88
C PRO A 196 19.41 -6.87 -4.69
N HIS A 197 18.97 -7.87 -5.46
CA HIS A 197 17.71 -7.81 -6.21
C HIS A 197 16.48 -7.72 -5.29
N PHE A 198 16.51 -8.40 -4.15
CA PHE A 198 15.44 -8.35 -3.16
C PHE A 198 15.40 -6.97 -2.49
N VAL A 199 16.56 -6.46 -2.07
CA VAL A 199 16.69 -5.13 -1.45
C VAL A 199 16.26 -4.02 -2.41
N ALA A 200 16.67 -4.08 -3.68
CA ALA A 200 16.29 -3.10 -4.69
C ALA A 200 14.78 -3.08 -4.96
N ALA A 201 14.11 -4.24 -4.88
CA ALA A 201 12.65 -4.32 -4.98
C ALA A 201 11.93 -3.71 -3.76
N GLY A 202 12.63 -3.62 -2.63
CA GLY A 202 12.16 -3.03 -1.39
C GLY A 202 11.59 -4.05 -0.40
N ILE A 203 11.60 -3.69 0.87
CA ILE A 203 11.06 -4.47 2.00
C ILE A 203 9.74 -3.84 2.45
N ARG A 204 8.72 -4.68 2.66
CA ARG A 204 7.40 -4.26 3.18
C ARG A 204 7.18 -4.66 4.63
N GLY A 205 7.74 -5.77 5.09
CA GLY A 205 7.51 -6.29 6.43
C GLY A 205 8.67 -7.09 6.96
N ILE A 206 8.66 -7.33 8.27
CA ILE A 206 9.68 -8.07 9.00
C ILE A 206 8.99 -8.92 10.06
N ALA A 207 9.44 -10.16 10.21
CA ALA A 207 9.06 -11.07 11.27
C ALA A 207 10.31 -11.78 11.81
N ILE A 208 10.26 -12.25 13.05
CA ILE A 208 11.34 -13.00 13.69
C ILE A 208 10.82 -14.40 14.01
N GLU A 209 11.48 -15.41 13.46
CA GLU A 209 11.20 -16.82 13.69
C GLU A 209 12.36 -17.40 14.51
N CYS A 210 12.06 -17.83 15.73
CA CYS A 210 13.02 -18.49 16.61
C CYS A 210 12.57 -19.94 16.84
N ALA A 211 13.50 -20.88 16.71
CA ALA A 211 13.27 -22.30 16.92
C ALA A 211 14.21 -22.85 18.00
N GLY A 212 13.70 -23.79 18.79
CA GLY A 212 14.45 -24.46 19.85
C GLY A 212 14.21 -23.86 21.24
N GLU A 213 14.22 -24.73 22.26
CA GLU A 213 14.03 -24.35 23.68
C GLU A 213 15.38 -24.19 24.40
N VAL A 214 16.40 -24.95 23.99
CA VAL A 214 17.72 -25.01 24.65
C VAL A 214 18.77 -24.19 23.89
N ASP A 215 18.85 -24.37 22.56
CA ASP A 215 19.69 -23.58 21.67
C ASP A 215 18.79 -22.79 20.73
N VAL A 216 18.38 -21.59 21.16
CA VAL A 216 17.40 -20.80 20.40
C VAL A 216 18.05 -20.23 19.15
N ALA A 217 17.79 -20.89 18.01
CA ALA A 217 18.24 -20.42 16.71
C ALA A 217 17.18 -19.44 16.16
N CYS A 218 17.52 -18.16 16.13
CA CYS A 218 16.65 -17.13 15.59
C CYS A 218 17.03 -16.76 14.15
N SER A 219 16.01 -16.50 13.35
CA SER A 219 16.12 -15.98 11.98
C SER A 219 15.09 -14.89 11.74
N VAL A 220 15.47 -13.87 10.99
CA VAL A 220 14.58 -12.81 10.51
C VAL A 220 14.03 -13.23 9.16
N VAL A 221 12.73 -13.04 8.96
CA VAL A 221 12.08 -13.19 7.66
C VAL A 221 11.60 -11.83 7.20
N LEU A 222 12.14 -11.37 6.08
CA LEU A 222 11.80 -10.10 5.45
C LEU A 222 10.82 -10.36 4.32
N LEU A 223 9.73 -9.60 4.26
CA LEU A 223 8.75 -9.66 3.17
C LEU A 223 9.11 -8.62 2.10
N GLY A 224 9.25 -9.04 0.85
CA GLY A 224 9.49 -8.14 -0.27
C GLY A 224 8.30 -7.21 -0.52
N ALA A 225 8.53 -6.02 -1.07
CA ALA A 225 7.51 -4.98 -1.26
C ALA A 225 6.29 -5.43 -2.08
N GLN A 226 6.53 -6.33 -3.03
CA GLN A 226 5.50 -6.91 -3.89
C GLN A 226 4.68 -8.01 -3.21
N GLY A 227 5.16 -8.56 -2.09
CA GLY A 227 4.49 -9.62 -1.35
C GLY A 227 4.60 -11.02 -1.96
N HIS A 228 5.50 -11.24 -2.92
CA HIS A 228 5.69 -12.54 -3.60
C HIS A 228 7.00 -13.25 -3.26
N ALA A 229 7.87 -12.59 -2.51
CA ALA A 229 9.15 -13.14 -2.08
C ALA A 229 9.37 -12.82 -0.61
N ALA A 230 10.03 -13.73 0.09
CA ALA A 230 10.54 -13.52 1.43
C ALA A 230 12.02 -13.87 1.50
N LEU A 231 12.80 -13.11 2.26
CA LEU A 231 14.21 -13.37 2.50
C LEU A 231 14.40 -13.76 3.97
N ARG A 232 14.92 -14.97 4.22
CA ARG A 232 15.25 -15.42 5.57
C ARG A 232 16.75 -15.23 5.83
N CYS A 233 17.03 -14.47 6.89
CA CYS A 233 18.35 -14.14 7.37
C CYS A 233 18.57 -14.73 8.77
N PRO A 234 19.53 -15.63 8.98
CA PRO A 234 19.85 -16.14 10.31
C PRO A 234 20.50 -15.05 11.17
N LEU A 235 20.05 -14.92 12.44
CA LEU A 235 20.62 -13.98 13.42
C LEU A 235 21.73 -14.59 14.26
N THR A 236 21.71 -15.91 14.39
CA THR A 236 22.63 -16.68 15.25
C THR A 236 23.47 -17.60 14.37
N GLY A 237 24.79 -17.52 14.52
CA GLY A 237 25.76 -18.26 13.70
C GLY A 237 26.53 -17.37 12.73
N SER A 238 27.86 -17.45 12.75
CA SER A 238 28.79 -16.49 12.13
C SER A 238 28.83 -16.48 10.59
N SER A 239 27.96 -17.20 9.88
CA SER A 239 27.99 -17.27 8.41
C SER A 239 26.75 -17.96 7.83
N GLY A 240 25.57 -17.60 8.32
CA GLY A 240 24.36 -18.21 7.76
C GLY A 240 23.99 -17.55 6.44
N VAL A 241 23.87 -18.38 5.39
CA VAL A 241 23.55 -17.95 4.02
C VAL A 241 22.11 -17.46 3.95
N ALA A 242 21.89 -16.34 3.27
CA ALA A 242 20.56 -15.80 3.00
C ALA A 242 19.74 -16.78 2.17
N THR A 243 18.52 -17.08 2.60
CA THR A 243 17.63 -17.99 1.86
C THR A 243 16.42 -17.23 1.32
N LEU A 244 16.30 -17.20 -0.01
CA LEU A 244 15.18 -16.56 -0.70
C LEU A 244 14.05 -17.57 -0.92
N TRP A 245 12.84 -17.20 -0.52
CA TRP A 245 11.62 -17.97 -0.71
C TRP A 245 10.68 -17.26 -1.66
N THR A 246 10.04 -18.03 -2.54
CA THR A 246 8.93 -17.57 -3.35
C THR A 246 7.63 -17.93 -2.65
N LEU A 247 6.77 -16.93 -2.42
CA LEU A 247 5.49 -17.12 -1.76
C LEU A 247 4.40 -17.31 -2.81
N PHE A 248 3.60 -18.36 -2.66
CA PHE A 248 2.43 -18.63 -3.50
C PHE A 248 1.16 -18.13 -2.81
N GLY A 249 0.10 -17.83 -3.57
CA GLY A 249 -1.21 -17.44 -3.00
C GLY A 249 -1.56 -15.95 -3.06
N GLY A 250 -0.79 -15.13 -3.79
CA GLY A 250 -1.09 -13.71 -4.00
C GLY A 250 -0.10 -12.78 -3.27
N PRO A 251 -0.29 -11.45 -3.36
CA PRO A 251 0.61 -10.50 -2.71
C PRO A 251 0.34 -10.48 -1.21
N TRP A 252 1.21 -11.15 -0.46
CA TRP A 252 1.19 -11.13 0.99
C TRP A 252 1.41 -9.70 1.50
N ARG A 253 0.67 -9.31 2.53
CA ARG A 253 0.73 -7.96 3.11
C ARG A 253 1.60 -7.93 4.36
N GLU A 254 1.53 -8.97 5.16
CA GLU A 254 2.18 -9.07 6.46
C GLU A 254 2.70 -10.50 6.66
N LEU A 255 3.74 -10.62 7.47
CA LEU A 255 4.26 -11.90 7.96
C LEU A 255 4.06 -11.95 9.46
N SER A 256 3.51 -13.04 9.95
CA SER A 256 3.49 -13.38 11.37
C SER A 256 4.29 -14.67 11.55
N ALA A 257 5.34 -14.63 12.35
CA ALA A 257 6.03 -15.84 12.77
C ALA A 257 5.32 -16.40 14.01
N SER A 258 5.03 -17.69 14.00
CA SER A 258 4.55 -18.42 15.17
C SER A 258 5.73 -19.13 15.83
N ALA A 259 5.82 -19.05 17.15
CA ALA A 259 6.83 -19.78 17.94
C ALA A 259 6.57 -21.30 17.91
N ASP A 260 5.33 -21.71 17.63
CA ASP A 260 4.98 -23.11 17.49
C ASP A 260 5.31 -23.57 16.07
N GLY A 261 6.55 -24.05 15.88
CA GLY A 261 7.03 -24.72 14.67
C GLY A 261 6.31 -26.06 14.37
N LYS A 262 5.02 -26.17 14.64
CA LYS A 262 4.13 -27.26 14.21
C LYS A 262 3.25 -26.75 13.07
N GLY A 263 3.87 -26.54 11.91
CA GLY A 263 3.18 -26.38 10.63
C GLY A 263 3.11 -27.70 9.88
#